data_AF-A0A4R2E845-F1
#
_entry.id   AF-A0A4R2E845-F1
#
_cell.length_a   1.000
_cell.length_b   1.000
_cell.length_c   1.000
_cell.angle_alpha   90.00
_cell.angle_beta   90.00
_cell.angle_gamma   90.00
#
_symmetry.space_group_name_H-M   'P 1'
#
loop_
_entity.id
_entity.type
_entity.pdbx_description
1 polymer ?
#
loop_
_entity_poly.entity_id
_entity_poly.type
_entity_poly.pdbx_seq_one_letter_code
_entity_poly.pdbx_strand_id
1 'polypeptide(L)'
;MCSSSKFEQPTFQTYLGWSLWLPWFFLGNYFIISTCFLTSAEFHYKFSNWVVSGSAELKRADALIIFTYKYFGRNGILALGTGMLLIVDLETIGSFLKLVRYHRKNRLYKRGLVTNLDDDYEFPRLSVLLKNLFTKDKSKRKRVAFRSKKEYREMRKRLEKDALYKKMYPNNRV
;
A
#
# COMPACT_ATOMS: atom_id res chain seq x y z
N MET A 1 -15.50 12.52 -17.15
CA MET A 1 -14.13 12.60 -17.70
C MET A 1 -13.25 11.67 -16.90
N CYS A 2 -12.91 10.48 -17.41
CA CYS A 2 -11.94 9.60 -16.77
C CYS A 2 -10.54 10.15 -17.06
N SER A 3 -9.89 10.66 -16.02
CA SER A 3 -8.47 10.98 -16.05
C SER A 3 -7.70 9.67 -16.25
N SER A 4 -7.20 9.42 -17.45
CA SER A 4 -6.24 8.33 -17.69
C SER A 4 -4.98 8.65 -16.88
N SER A 5 -4.78 7.94 -15.77
CA SER A 5 -3.52 8.00 -15.03
C SER A 5 -2.50 7.18 -15.80
N LYS A 6 -1.57 7.84 -16.49
CA LYS A 6 -0.41 7.18 -17.10
C LYS A 6 0.32 6.40 -16.02
N PHE A 7 0.74 5.18 -16.35
CA PHE A 7 1.55 4.37 -15.44
C PHE A 7 2.92 5.06 -15.29
N GLU A 8 3.11 5.80 -14.21
CA GLU A 8 4.42 6.35 -13.87
C GLU A 8 5.40 5.20 -13.64
N GLN A 9 6.52 5.27 -14.35
CA GLN A 9 7.60 4.31 -14.15
C GLN A 9 8.08 4.43 -12.71
N PRO A 10 8.34 3.31 -12.01
CA PRO A 10 8.88 3.37 -10.67
C PRO A 10 10.23 4.08 -10.70
N THR A 11 10.28 5.24 -10.04
CA THR A 11 11.47 6.07 -9.96
C THR A 11 12.47 5.47 -8.98
N PHE A 12 13.74 5.88 -9.08
CA PHE A 12 14.78 5.55 -8.09
C PHE A 12 14.32 5.82 -6.64
N GLN A 13 13.55 6.90 -6.42
CA GLN A 13 12.96 7.23 -5.12
C GLN A 13 12.04 6.14 -4.59
N THR A 14 11.30 5.44 -5.46
CA THR A 14 10.42 4.34 -5.04
C THR A 14 11.26 3.22 -4.45
N TYR A 15 12.31 2.78 -5.16
CA TYR A 15 13.20 1.71 -4.69
C TYR A 15 13.98 2.10 -3.42
N LEU A 16 14.43 3.36 -3.34
CA LEU A 16 15.09 3.88 -2.15
C LEU A 16 14.15 3.87 -0.93
N GLY A 17 12.89 4.27 -1.11
CA GLY A 17 11.87 4.17 -0.06
C GLY A 17 11.69 2.74 0.45
N TRP A 18 11.68 1.74 -0.44
CA TRP A 18 11.62 0.32 -0.07
C TRP A 18 12.84 -0.15 0.72
N SER A 19 14.04 0.25 0.31
CA SER A 19 15.27 -0.14 1.02
C SER A 19 15.36 0.47 2.42
N LEU A 20 14.80 1.66 2.62
CA LEU A 20 14.77 2.34 3.92
C LEU A 20 13.62 1.86 4.81
N TRP A 21 12.53 1.36 4.21
CA TRP A 21 11.37 0.88 4.95
C TRP A 21 11.68 -0.35 5.83
N LEU A 22 12.49 -1.29 5.34
CA LEU A 22 12.86 -2.48 6.13
C LEU A 22 13.57 -2.13 7.45
N PRO A 23 14.68 -1.36 7.43
CA PRO A 23 15.31 -0.87 8.66
C PRO A 23 14.35 -0.07 9.55
N TRP A 24 13.54 0.81 8.97
CA TRP A 24 12.55 1.60 9.70
C TRP A 24 11.53 0.72 10.44
N PHE A 25 10.98 -0.28 9.76
CA PHE A 25 10.03 -1.22 10.34
C PHE A 25 10.64 -1.98 11.52
N PHE A 26 11.85 -2.51 11.37
CA PHE A 26 12.52 -3.24 12.47
C PHE A 26 12.88 -2.33 13.65
N LEU A 27 13.44 -1.15 13.39
CA LEU A 27 13.81 -0.19 14.44
C LEU A 27 12.58 0.32 15.19
N GLY A 28 11.50 0.65 14.47
CA GLY A 28 10.26 1.11 15.08
C GLY A 28 9.58 0.04 15.93
N ASN A 29 9.49 -1.20 15.43
CA ASN A 29 8.94 -2.31 16.21
C ASN A 29 9.81 -2.62 17.43
N TYR A 30 11.14 -2.60 17.29
CA TYR A 30 12.06 -2.77 18.41
C TYR A 30 11.85 -1.69 19.48
N PHE A 31 11.68 -0.43 19.09
CA PHE A 31 11.42 0.67 20.01
C PHE A 31 10.09 0.48 20.75
N ILE A 32 9.01 0.10 20.07
CA ILE A 32 7.71 -0.15 20.70
C ILE A 32 7.79 -1.33 21.67
N ILE A 33 8.36 -2.46 21.23
CA ILE A 33 8.48 -3.68 22.03
C ILE A 33 9.32 -3.42 23.28
N SER A 34 10.50 -2.80 23.13
CA SER A 34 11.35 -2.45 24.28
C SER A 34 10.64 -1.51 25.26
N THR A 35 9.83 -0.57 24.74
CA THR A 35 9.02 0.33 25.58
C THR A 35 7.89 -0.41 26.31
N CYS A 36 7.33 -1.47 25.74
CA CYS A 36 6.34 -2.33 26.39
C CYS A 36 6.92 -3.12 27.58
N PHE A 37 8.22 -3.43 27.57
CA PHE A 37 8.87 -4.14 28.68
C PHE A 37 9.34 -3.25 29.83
N LEU A 38 9.42 -1.93 29.64
CA LEU A 38 9.79 -1.00 30.71
C LEU A 38 8.68 -0.88 31.76
N THR A 39 9.06 -0.78 33.03
CA THR A 39 8.11 -0.39 34.07
C THR A 39 7.73 1.09 33.92
N SER A 40 6.57 1.51 34.45
CA SER A 40 6.14 2.92 34.34
C SER A 40 7.14 3.89 35.00
N ALA A 41 7.79 3.48 36.08
CA ALA A 41 8.80 4.28 36.76
C ALA A 41 10.09 4.42 35.93
N GLU A 42 10.59 3.30 35.37
CA GLU A 42 11.75 3.31 34.48
C GLU A 42 11.49 4.13 33.21
N PHE A 43 10.29 3.98 32.64
CA PHE A 43 9.89 4.74 31.47
C PHE A 43 9.87 6.24 31.77
N HIS A 44 9.27 6.64 32.90
CA HIS A 44 9.23 8.04 33.30
C HIS A 44 10.63 8.61 33.50
N TYR A 45 11.51 7.88 34.18
CA TYR A 45 12.90 8.28 34.41
C TYR A 45 13.69 8.45 33.11
N LYS A 46 13.58 7.49 32.18
CA LYS A 46 14.23 7.59 30.86
C LYS A 46 13.67 8.75 30.05
N PHE A 47 12.35 8.95 30.08
CA PHE A 47 11.69 10.03 29.36
C PHE A 47 12.06 11.41 29.93
N SER A 48 12.07 11.57 31.25
CA SER A 48 12.46 12.84 31.89
C SER A 48 13.90 13.19 31.59
N ASN A 49 14.82 12.21 31.63
CA ASN A 49 16.23 12.45 31.30
C ASN A 49 16.39 12.88 29.83
N TRP A 50 15.67 12.23 28.91
CA TRP A 50 15.66 12.62 27.51
C TRP A 50 15.17 14.06 27.33
N VAL A 51 14.03 14.41 27.93
CA VAL A 51 13.50 15.79 27.88
C VAL A 51 14.48 16.80 28.45
N VAL A 52 15.15 16.49 29.56
CA VAL A 52 16.12 17.40 30.20
C VAL A 52 17.36 17.59 29.33
N SER A 53 17.92 16.50 28.79
CA SER A 53 19.14 16.48 27.98
C SER A 53 18.99 17.07 26.57
N GLY A 54 17.77 17.24 26.06
CA GLY A 54 17.53 17.78 24.72
C GLY A 54 17.91 19.26 24.57
N SER A 55 18.48 19.61 23.42
CA SER A 55 18.72 21.01 23.04
C SER A 55 17.39 21.77 22.90
N ALA A 56 17.41 23.11 22.99
CA ALA A 56 16.20 23.93 22.91
C ALA A 56 15.43 23.76 21.58
N GLU A 57 16.12 23.46 20.48
CA GLU A 57 15.51 23.17 19.18
C GLU A 57 14.86 21.79 19.13
N LEU A 58 15.51 20.77 19.70
CA LEU A 58 14.93 19.43 19.86
C LEU A 58 13.64 19.48 20.71
N LYS A 59 13.66 20.24 21.81
CA LYS A 59 12.49 20.42 22.69
C LYS A 59 11.27 21.00 21.98
N ARG A 60 11.46 21.83 20.94
CA ARG A 60 10.37 22.38 20.11
C ARG A 60 9.86 21.37 19.09
N ALA A 61 10.77 20.64 18.43
CA ALA A 61 10.41 19.57 17.50
C ALA A 61 9.62 18.44 18.19
N ASP A 62 9.93 18.18 19.46
CA ASP A 62 9.34 17.11 20.26
C ASP A 62 8.09 17.54 21.07
N ALA A 63 7.57 18.75 20.84
CA ALA A 63 6.44 19.30 21.60
C ALA A 63 5.21 18.38 21.59
N LEU A 64 4.95 17.69 20.48
CA LEU A 64 3.84 16.75 20.33
C LEU A 64 4.04 15.47 21.16
N ILE A 65 5.27 14.97 21.28
CA ILE A 65 5.61 13.83 22.12
C ILE A 65 5.47 14.21 23.60
N ILE A 66 5.98 15.37 23.99
CA ILE A 66 5.87 15.91 25.36
C ILE A 66 4.40 16.15 25.74
N PHE A 67 3.61 16.74 24.83
CA PHE A 67 2.18 16.93 25.00
C PHE A 67 1.48 15.58 25.22
N THR A 68 1.73 14.62 24.33
CA THR A 68 1.11 13.29 24.40
C THR A 68 1.46 12.59 25.70
N TYR A 69 2.72 12.69 26.14
CA TYR A 69 3.15 12.17 27.44
C TYR A 69 2.41 12.81 28.60
N LYS A 70 2.28 14.14 28.60
CA LYS A 70 1.66 14.90 29.69
C LYS A 70 0.18 14.53 29.89
N TYR A 71 -0.55 14.28 28.80
CA TYR A 71 -1.99 13.99 28.86
C TYR A 71 -2.33 12.50 28.91
N PHE A 72 -1.55 11.65 28.23
CA PHE A 72 -1.88 10.23 28.03
C PHE A 72 -0.80 9.28 28.57
N GLY A 73 0.30 9.82 29.12
CA GLY A 73 1.39 9.05 29.72
C GLY A 73 2.09 8.11 28.73
N ARG A 74 2.60 7.01 29.27
CA ARG A 74 3.28 5.95 28.51
C ARG A 74 2.40 5.35 27.40
N ASN A 75 1.12 5.11 27.70
CA ASN A 75 0.18 4.51 26.74
C ASN A 75 -0.06 5.43 25.54
N GLY A 76 -0.11 6.75 25.77
CA GLY A 76 -0.19 7.73 24.69
C GLY A 76 1.00 7.69 23.75
N ILE A 77 2.22 7.65 24.30
CA ILE A 77 3.45 7.56 23.48
C ILE A 77 3.45 6.26 22.67
N LEU A 78 3.08 5.13 23.29
CA LEU A 78 2.99 3.83 22.59
C LEU A 78 1.96 3.87 21.46
N ALA A 79 0.77 4.42 21.70
CA ALA A 79 -0.28 4.56 20.68
C ALA A 79 0.17 5.48 19.54
N LEU A 80 0.85 6.58 19.85
CA LEU A 80 1.36 7.52 18.87
C LEU A 80 2.46 6.91 18.00
N GLY A 81 3.44 6.24 18.61
CA GLY A 81 4.50 5.54 17.89
C GLY A 81 3.96 4.41 17.00
N THR A 82 3.00 3.64 17.52
CA THR A 82 2.32 2.58 16.75
C THR A 82 1.52 3.16 15.59
N GLY A 83 0.79 4.26 15.81
CA GLY A 83 0.02 4.94 14.77
C GLY A 83 0.90 5.47 13.64
N MET A 84 2.03 6.11 13.97
CA MET A 84 2.98 6.59 12.98
C MET A 84 3.58 5.45 12.14
N LEU A 85 3.97 4.33 12.78
CA LEU A 85 4.42 3.14 12.05
C LEU A 85 3.37 2.63 11.09
N LEU A 86 2.12 2.48 11.54
CA LEU A 86 1.03 2.00 10.69
C LEU A 86 0.77 2.91 9.48
N ILE A 87 0.85 4.23 9.65
CA ILE A 87 0.67 5.17 8.53
C ILE A 87 1.76 4.96 7.48
N VAL A 88 3.03 4.93 7.90
CA VAL A 88 4.17 4.73 7.00
C VAL A 88 4.11 3.36 6.32
N ASP A 89 3.75 2.31 7.06
CA ASP A 89 3.59 0.96 6.52
C ASP A 89 2.47 0.91 5.47
N LEU A 90 1.34 1.55 5.72
CA LEU A 90 0.22 1.60 4.78
C LEU A 90 0.57 2.33 3.49
N GLU A 91 1.26 3.47 3.59
CA GLU A 91 1.74 4.22 2.41
C GLU A 91 2.75 3.41 1.59
N THR A 92 3.65 2.72 2.29
CA THR A 92 4.66 1.88 1.66
C THR A 92 4.00 0.70 0.96
N ILE A 93 3.11 -0.04 1.63
CA ILE A 93 2.33 -1.14 1.03
C ILE A 93 1.54 -0.66 -0.20
N GLY A 94 0.93 0.53 -0.14
CA GLY A 94 0.24 1.12 -1.29
C GLY A 94 1.18 1.30 -2.49
N SER A 95 2.38 1.81 -2.25
CA SER A 95 3.43 1.97 -3.26
C SER A 95 3.92 0.61 -3.81
N PHE A 96 3.96 -0.43 -2.97
CA PHE A 96 4.32 -1.80 -3.37
C PHE A 96 3.36 -2.32 -4.42
N LEU A 97 2.07 -2.18 -4.14
CA LEU A 97 1.02 -2.78 -4.92
C LEU A 97 0.94 -2.09 -6.29
N LYS A 98 1.24 -0.79 -6.35
CA LYS A 98 1.46 -0.08 -7.62
C LYS A 98 2.64 -0.67 -8.39
N LEU A 99 3.78 -0.90 -7.73
CA LEU A 99 4.98 -1.47 -8.34
C LEU A 99 4.77 -2.90 -8.87
N VAL A 100 4.11 -3.77 -8.10
CA VAL A 100 3.76 -5.14 -8.50
C VAL A 100 2.81 -5.12 -9.72
N ARG A 101 1.82 -4.22 -9.73
CA ARG A 101 0.93 -4.03 -10.88
C ARG A 101 1.69 -3.57 -12.11
N TYR A 102 2.59 -2.60 -11.96
CA TYR A 102 3.46 -2.14 -13.04
C TYR A 102 4.24 -3.31 -13.66
N HIS A 103 4.96 -4.08 -12.84
CA HIS A 103 5.76 -5.20 -13.32
C HIS A 103 4.91 -6.27 -14.01
N ARG A 104 3.73 -6.59 -13.45
CA ARG A 104 2.79 -7.54 -14.07
C ARG A 104 2.32 -7.04 -15.43
N LYS A 105 1.92 -5.77 -15.54
CA LYS A 105 1.42 -5.19 -16.79
C LYS A 105 2.52 -5.02 -17.82
N ASN A 106 3.70 -4.56 -17.42
CA ASN A 106 4.87 -4.46 -18.28
C ASN A 106 5.26 -5.83 -18.86
N ARG A 107 5.18 -6.91 -18.05
CA ARG A 107 5.40 -8.27 -18.54
C ARG A 107 4.37 -8.71 -19.59
N LEU A 108 3.12 -8.27 -19.46
CA LEU A 108 2.06 -8.55 -20.44
C LEU A 108 2.22 -7.71 -21.72
N TYR A 109 2.63 -6.45 -21.58
CA TYR A 109 2.92 -5.55 -22.69
C TYR A 109 4.09 -6.07 -23.54
N LYS A 110 5.21 -6.46 -22.90
CA LYS A 110 6.36 -7.08 -23.58
C LYS A 110 6.01 -8.39 -24.31
N ARG A 111 4.92 -9.05 -23.92
CA ARG A 111 4.41 -10.27 -24.56
C ARG A 111 3.40 -9.98 -25.68
N GLY A 112 3.10 -8.71 -25.97
CA GLY A 112 2.07 -8.32 -26.94
C GLY A 112 0.64 -8.63 -26.51
N LEU A 113 0.42 -9.00 -25.23
CA LEU A 113 -0.90 -9.41 -24.71
C LEU A 113 -1.78 -8.22 -24.32
N VAL A 114 -1.20 -7.03 -24.22
CA VAL A 114 -1.90 -5.78 -23.88
C VAL A 114 -1.31 -4.69 -24.77
N THR A 115 -2.19 -3.90 -25.40
CA THR A 115 -1.83 -2.85 -26.37
C THR A 115 -1.43 -1.53 -25.71
N ASN A 116 -1.79 -1.32 -24.43
CA ASN A 116 -1.51 -0.07 -23.73
C ASN A 116 -1.00 -0.27 -22.29
N LEU A 117 -0.06 0.57 -21.85
CA LEU A 117 0.45 0.56 -20.48
C LEU A 117 -0.43 1.36 -19.51
N ASP A 118 -1.34 2.20 -19.99
CA ASP A 118 -2.17 3.11 -19.18
C ASP A 118 -3.12 2.38 -18.22
N ASP A 119 -3.06 2.70 -16.92
CA ASP A 119 -3.82 1.98 -15.89
C ASP A 119 -5.32 2.30 -15.99
N ASP A 120 -6.13 1.34 -16.47
CA ASP A 120 -7.60 1.47 -16.54
C ASP A 120 -8.26 1.42 -15.14
N TYR A 121 -7.49 1.15 -14.09
CA TYR A 121 -7.98 1.00 -12.72
C TYR A 121 -7.23 1.94 -11.77
N GLU A 122 -7.89 3.03 -11.37
CA GLU A 122 -7.43 3.84 -10.23
C GLU A 122 -7.25 2.94 -8.99
N PHE A 123 -6.08 3.05 -8.34
CA PHE A 123 -5.84 2.34 -7.10
C PHE A 123 -6.87 2.81 -6.06
N PRO A 124 -7.65 1.91 -5.43
CA PRO A 124 -8.59 2.33 -4.40
C PRO A 124 -7.83 3.07 -3.31
N ARG A 125 -8.26 4.29 -3.00
CA ARG A 125 -7.63 5.14 -1.96
C ARG A 125 -7.43 4.32 -0.68
N LEU A 126 -6.39 4.61 0.10
CA LEU A 126 -6.10 3.92 1.37
C LEU A 126 -7.34 3.83 2.28
N SER A 127 -8.18 4.86 2.28
CA SER A 127 -9.48 4.87 2.98
C SER A 127 -10.45 3.79 2.50
N VAL A 128 -10.49 3.49 1.20
CA VAL A 128 -11.31 2.41 0.61
C VAL A 128 -10.71 1.04 0.94
N LEU A 129 -9.39 0.92 0.99
CA LEU A 129 -8.68 -0.31 1.41
C LEU A 129 -8.91 -0.62 2.89
N LEU A 130 -8.75 0.36 3.78
CA LEU A 130 -9.06 0.26 5.20
C LEU A 130 -10.55 -0.05 5.40
N LYS A 131 -11.44 0.68 4.72
CA LYS A 131 -12.87 0.39 4.75
C LYS A 131 -13.14 -1.05 4.33
N ASN A 132 -12.54 -1.56 3.26
CA ASN A 132 -12.72 -2.95 2.82
C ASN A 132 -12.10 -4.01 3.75
N LEU A 133 -11.13 -3.66 4.60
CA LEU A 133 -10.58 -4.55 5.63
C LEU A 133 -11.50 -4.64 6.85
N PHE A 134 -12.13 -3.53 7.25
CA PHE A 134 -13.02 -3.45 8.41
C PHE A 134 -14.50 -3.69 8.08
N THR A 135 -14.93 -3.44 6.85
CA THR A 135 -16.23 -3.87 6.36
C THR A 135 -16.09 -5.29 5.84
N LYS A 136 -16.64 -6.24 6.60
CA LYS A 136 -16.79 -7.66 6.27
C LYS A 136 -17.74 -7.89 5.08
N ASP A 137 -17.81 -6.96 4.14
CA ASP A 137 -18.77 -6.99 3.05
C ASP A 137 -18.23 -7.91 1.95
N LYS A 138 -18.43 -9.22 2.17
CA LYS A 138 -18.17 -10.29 1.21
C LYS A 138 -18.99 -10.14 -0.09
N SER A 139 -19.85 -9.13 -0.23
CA SER A 139 -20.90 -9.09 -1.24
C SER A 139 -20.52 -8.50 -2.60
N LYS A 140 -19.41 -7.75 -2.75
CA LYS A 140 -19.13 -7.04 -4.01
C LYS A 140 -17.71 -7.10 -4.57
N ARG A 141 -16.88 -8.05 -4.14
CA ARG A 141 -15.89 -8.58 -5.11
C ARG A 141 -16.68 -9.46 -6.06
N LYS A 142 -17.12 -8.89 -7.19
CA LYS A 142 -17.16 -9.66 -8.44
C LYS A 142 -15.73 -10.15 -8.64
N ARG A 143 -15.38 -11.27 -8.00
CA ARG A 143 -14.32 -12.13 -8.50
C ARG A 143 -14.72 -12.28 -9.95
N VAL A 144 -13.92 -11.77 -10.87
CA VAL A 144 -13.97 -12.26 -12.24
C VAL A 144 -13.77 -13.75 -12.04
N ALA A 145 -14.88 -14.50 -12.02
CA ALA A 145 -14.85 -15.92 -11.85
C ALA A 145 -13.85 -16.37 -12.90
N PHE A 146 -12.83 -17.12 -12.47
CA PHE A 146 -11.97 -17.80 -13.42
C PHE A 146 -12.92 -18.65 -14.27
N ARG A 147 -13.34 -18.12 -15.43
CA ARG A 147 -14.23 -18.82 -16.34
C ARG A 147 -13.55 -20.12 -16.65
N SER A 148 -14.26 -21.23 -16.49
CA SER A 148 -13.65 -22.54 -16.72
C SER A 148 -13.09 -22.59 -18.14
N LYS A 149 -12.07 -23.44 -18.36
CA LYS A 149 -11.46 -23.60 -19.70
C LYS A 149 -12.51 -23.94 -20.78
N LYS A 150 -13.62 -24.56 -20.38
CA LYS A 150 -14.79 -24.86 -21.21
C LYS A 150 -15.58 -23.60 -21.60
N GLU A 151 -15.89 -22.74 -20.64
CA GLU A 151 -16.55 -21.45 -20.89
C GLU A 151 -15.75 -20.53 -21.83
N TYR A 152 -14.42 -20.53 -21.71
CA TYR A 152 -13.55 -19.77 -22.60
C TYR A 152 -13.62 -20.28 -24.05
N ARG A 153 -13.67 -21.60 -24.25
CA ARG A 153 -13.83 -22.22 -25.58
C ARG A 153 -15.20 -21.88 -26.18
N GLU A 154 -16.26 -21.89 -25.38
CA GLU A 154 -17.61 -21.55 -25.84
C GLU A 154 -17.74 -20.06 -26.18
N MET A 155 -17.18 -19.18 -25.36
CA MET A 155 -17.14 -17.74 -25.63
C MET A 155 -16.36 -17.44 -26.92
N ARG A 156 -15.20 -18.09 -27.12
CA ARG A 156 -14.41 -17.97 -28.34
C ARG A 156 -15.18 -18.43 -29.58
N LYS A 157 -15.86 -19.56 -29.52
CA LYS A 157 -16.72 -20.05 -30.63
C LYS A 157 -17.87 -19.09 -30.95
N ARG A 158 -18.41 -18.37 -29.96
CA ARG A 158 -19.46 -17.36 -30.20
C ARG A 158 -18.88 -16.13 -30.89
N LEU A 159 -17.72 -15.65 -30.44
CA LEU A 159 -17.02 -14.51 -31.05
C LEU A 159 -16.56 -14.81 -32.48
N GLU A 160 -16.07 -16.04 -32.76
CA GLU A 160 -15.69 -16.47 -34.11
C GLU A 160 -16.88 -16.52 -35.09
N LYS A 161 -18.11 -16.69 -34.58
CA LYS A 161 -19.34 -16.66 -35.38
C LYS A 161 -19.88 -15.24 -35.57
N ASP A 162 -19.39 -14.27 -34.80
CA ASP A 162 -19.90 -12.91 -34.82
C ASP A 162 -19.32 -12.13 -36.02
N ALA A 163 -20.19 -11.56 -36.86
CA ALA A 163 -19.78 -10.88 -38.09
C ALA A 163 -18.91 -9.65 -37.82
N LEU A 164 -19.17 -8.98 -36.69
CA LEU A 164 -18.40 -7.83 -36.22
C LEU A 164 -16.96 -8.21 -35.87
N TYR A 165 -16.75 -9.38 -35.27
CA TYR A 165 -15.43 -9.89 -34.88
C TYR A 165 -14.59 -10.28 -36.11
N LYS A 166 -15.21 -10.94 -37.10
CA LYS A 166 -14.56 -11.23 -38.39
C LYS A 166 -14.15 -9.96 -39.14
N LYS A 167 -14.95 -8.90 -39.04
CA LYS A 167 -14.64 -7.59 -39.64
C LYS A 167 -13.46 -6.90 -38.95
N MET A 168 -13.33 -7.01 -37.63
CA MET A 168 -12.22 -6.42 -36.87
C MET A 168 -10.91 -7.22 -36.97
N TYR A 169 -10.98 -8.53 -37.20
CA TYR A 169 -9.82 -9.42 -37.27
C TYR A 169 -9.84 -10.34 -38.51
N PRO A 170 -9.76 -9.78 -39.73
CA PRO A 170 -9.93 -10.54 -40.97
C PRO A 170 -8.79 -11.54 -41.27
N ASN A 171 -7.62 -11.37 -40.66
CA ASN A 171 -6.42 -12.18 -40.92
C ASN A 171 -6.13 -13.27 -39.88
N ASN A 172 -7.02 -13.52 -38.92
CA ASN A 172 -6.91 -14.72 -38.07
C ASN A 172 -7.39 -15.94 -38.86
N ARG A 173 -6.54 -16.44 -39.77
CA ARG A 173 -6.69 -17.79 -40.33
C ARG A 173 -6.20 -18.79 -39.30
N VAL A 174 -7.10 -19.68 -38.89
CA VAL A 174 -6.80 -20.93 -38.17
C VAL A 174 -6.07 -21.87 -39.12
#